data_AF-A0A7S1BWY9-F1
#
_entry.id   AF-A0A7S1BWY9-F1
#
_cell.length_a   1.000
_cell.length_b   1.000
_cell.length_c   1.000
_cell.angle_alpha   90.00
_cell.angle_beta   90.00
_cell.angle_gamma   90.00
#
_symmetry.space_group_name_H-M   'P 1'
#
loop_
_entity.id
_entity.type
_entity.pdbx_description
1 polymer ?
#
loop_
_entity_poly.entity_id
_entity_poly.type
_entity_poly.pdbx_seq_one_letter_code
_entity_poly.pdbx_strand_id
1 'polypeptide(L)'
;TSTMSRVLGIGTFSSLNDLNTETLSMYAVAMTVRSDASAIRKLIVSLLSLLFVSLQIYVLMYVAMSSFAPECLAMTDCPSGTVCYDYYSETHPNCVDCSAVLINDSYTQTKKIMENVCPAAFPENKWAHYDDHEIDHNDLLVTKGVNEALLNCLAFKHCESTDLDVDTNFSGHCDFLYLHMSKLNNEKLFMIIFLALLWALPICQDIEEAVKEARILDHYLARSWNIPALIVRLVLSVRKYVIPSFFTAATLAVLVTDELLGKNIILNFLAMTFMMEADDMVALLCLGASQRELMEEAVRDVDIVTSQSVSTVFFWVRAQGLLCVFGMVVGLLLLRYDGIFTDCQELYIIVGCYFPVILSLIRILGKSIYIVFRKKNSESTCTRIHASLIEFFHNSLALSLLGLMVWSIATSLNYRDDFLLMLRRSLFLTIFCLFMFVGLKWLKSKCLKTPQE
;
A
#
# COMPACT_ATOMS: atom_id res chain seq x y z
N THR A 1 -8.11 -18.14 23.37
CA THR A 1 -7.24 -18.70 22.30
C THR A 1 -5.85 -18.12 22.47
N SER A 2 -4.79 -18.92 22.40
CA SER A 2 -3.43 -18.40 22.65
C SER A 2 -3.00 -17.47 21.52
N THR A 3 -2.30 -16.38 21.84
CA THR A 3 -1.75 -15.40 20.89
C THR A 3 -0.95 -16.08 19.77
N MET A 4 -0.25 -17.16 20.10
CA MET A 4 0.50 -17.98 19.14
C MET A 4 -0.39 -18.69 18.10
N SER A 5 -1.62 -19.06 18.46
CA SER A 5 -2.59 -19.64 17.52
C SER A 5 -3.15 -18.59 16.57
N ARG A 6 -3.31 -17.33 17.01
CA ARG A 6 -3.69 -16.19 16.15
C ARG A 6 -2.55 -15.87 15.17
N VAL A 7 -1.33 -15.69 15.68
CA VAL A 7 -0.12 -15.36 14.89
C VAL A 7 0.22 -16.44 13.84
N LEU A 8 -0.03 -17.72 14.14
CA LEU A 8 0.20 -18.81 13.17
C LEU A 8 -0.96 -18.98 12.16
N GLY A 9 -2.04 -18.21 12.27
CA GLY A 9 -3.25 -18.41 11.45
C GLY A 9 -3.94 -19.77 11.66
N ILE A 10 -3.56 -20.50 12.72
CA ILE A 10 -4.12 -21.83 13.08
C ILE A 10 -5.34 -21.66 14.02
N GLY A 11 -5.67 -20.44 14.41
CA GLY A 11 -6.93 -20.13 15.09
C GLY A 11 -8.10 -20.69 14.30
N THR A 12 -8.81 -21.65 14.89
CA THR A 12 -10.13 -22.09 14.40
C THR A 12 -10.91 -20.84 14.07
N PHE A 13 -11.29 -20.66 12.78
CA PHE A 13 -12.12 -19.55 12.32
C PHE A 13 -13.19 -19.32 13.37
N SER A 14 -13.05 -18.21 14.10
CA SER A 14 -13.95 -17.93 15.21
C SER A 14 -15.34 -17.97 14.60
N SER A 15 -16.19 -18.87 15.11
CA SER A 15 -17.55 -18.97 14.62
C SER A 15 -18.09 -17.55 14.54
N LEU A 16 -18.81 -17.18 13.47
CA LEU A 16 -19.37 -15.82 13.30
C LEU A 16 -20.20 -15.30 14.49
N ASN A 17 -20.39 -16.13 15.51
CA ASN A 17 -20.94 -15.81 16.80
C ASN A 17 -20.04 -14.90 17.64
N ASP A 18 -18.72 -14.88 17.43
CA ASP A 18 -17.84 -13.92 18.08
C ASP A 18 -17.69 -12.67 17.18
N LEU A 19 -18.45 -11.65 17.56
CA LEU A 19 -18.48 -10.36 16.88
C LEU A 19 -17.48 -9.37 17.50
N ASN A 20 -16.94 -9.65 18.69
CA ASN A 20 -15.92 -8.81 19.30
C ASN A 20 -14.55 -9.17 18.70
N THR A 21 -14.03 -8.32 17.84
CA THR A 21 -12.75 -8.55 17.17
C THR A 21 -11.56 -8.16 18.04
N GLU A 22 -11.77 -7.46 19.16
CA GLU A 22 -10.75 -6.96 20.09
C GLU A 22 -9.72 -5.99 19.47
N THR A 23 -10.05 -5.35 18.34
CA THR A 23 -9.19 -4.39 17.62
C THR A 23 -9.38 -2.95 18.11
N LEU A 24 -8.46 -2.03 17.77
CA LEU A 24 -8.62 -0.59 18.04
C LEU A 24 -9.81 -0.02 17.27
N SER A 25 -10.03 -0.52 16.06
CA SER A 25 -11.16 -0.19 15.22
C SER A 25 -12.50 -0.60 15.86
N MET A 26 -12.56 -1.77 16.51
CA MET A 26 -13.72 -2.22 17.29
C MET A 26 -13.95 -1.35 18.52
N TYR A 27 -12.89 -0.92 19.20
CA TYR A 27 -13.01 0.07 20.27
C TYR A 27 -13.61 1.39 19.77
N ALA A 28 -13.20 1.85 18.58
CA ALA A 28 -13.76 3.05 17.96
C ALA A 28 -15.25 2.87 17.60
N VAL A 29 -15.65 1.68 17.12
CA VAL A 29 -17.07 1.33 16.91
C VAL A 29 -17.84 1.40 18.23
N ALA A 30 -17.38 0.70 19.28
CA ALA A 30 -18.03 0.64 20.58
C ALA A 30 -18.20 2.05 21.19
N MET A 31 -17.14 2.87 21.16
CA MET A 31 -17.21 4.25 21.64
C MET A 31 -18.20 5.11 20.84
N THR A 32 -18.28 4.91 19.53
CA THR A 32 -19.15 5.71 18.67
C THR A 32 -20.62 5.40 18.91
N VAL A 33 -20.94 4.12 19.12
CA VAL A 33 -22.29 3.60 19.39
C VAL A 33 -22.79 4.02 20.78
N ARG A 34 -21.91 4.01 21.78
CA ARG A 34 -22.21 4.32 23.18
C ARG A 34 -22.97 5.66 23.36
N SER A 35 -24.14 5.66 23.98
CA SER A 35 -25.04 6.83 24.02
C SER A 35 -24.63 7.92 25.02
N ASP A 36 -24.03 7.53 26.15
CA ASP A 36 -23.60 8.40 27.26
C ASP A 36 -22.21 9.03 27.05
N ALA A 37 -21.48 8.60 26.02
CA ALA A 37 -20.20 9.19 25.66
C ALA A 37 -20.33 10.60 25.06
N SER A 38 -19.48 11.52 25.51
CA SER A 38 -19.42 12.87 24.96
C SER A 38 -19.03 12.87 23.47
N ALA A 39 -19.61 13.78 22.68
CA ALA A 39 -19.34 13.89 21.24
C ALA A 39 -17.85 14.10 20.93
N ILE A 40 -17.15 14.87 21.77
CA ILE A 40 -15.70 15.11 21.63
C ILE A 40 -14.93 13.81 21.80
N ARG A 41 -15.26 12.98 22.80
CA ARG A 41 -14.57 11.70 23.02
C ARG A 41 -14.76 10.76 21.83
N LYS A 42 -15.98 10.68 21.30
CA LYS A 42 -16.27 9.90 20.08
C LYS A 42 -15.43 10.37 18.90
N LEU A 43 -15.35 11.68 18.70
CA LEU A 43 -14.58 12.28 17.62
C LEU A 43 -13.08 11.99 17.75
N ILE A 44 -12.51 12.18 18.94
CA ILE A 44 -11.08 11.91 19.20
C ILE A 44 -10.75 10.46 18.90
N VAL A 45 -11.53 9.50 19.43
CA VAL A 45 -11.28 8.06 19.20
C VAL A 45 -11.40 7.70 17.72
N SER A 46 -12.39 8.27 17.02
CA SER A 46 -12.57 8.05 15.58
C SER A 46 -11.40 8.61 14.76
N LEU A 47 -10.91 9.81 15.10
CA LEU A 47 -9.75 10.43 14.45
C LEU A 47 -8.45 9.66 14.72
N LEU A 48 -8.26 9.16 15.95
CA LEU A 48 -7.11 8.32 16.29
C LEU A 48 -7.10 7.02 15.47
N SER A 49 -8.26 6.37 15.33
CA SER A 49 -8.40 5.18 14.50
C SER A 49 -8.10 5.47 13.01
N LEU A 50 -8.54 6.62 12.50
CA LEU A 50 -8.22 7.04 11.13
C LEU A 50 -6.73 7.36 10.93
N LEU A 51 -6.11 8.04 11.90
CA LEU A 51 -4.68 8.33 11.88
C LEU A 51 -3.86 7.04 11.88
N PHE A 52 -4.23 6.06 12.70
CA PHE A 52 -3.56 4.77 12.79
C PHE A 52 -3.57 4.02 11.46
N VAL A 53 -4.74 3.88 10.84
CA VAL A 53 -4.88 3.24 9.53
C VAL A 53 -4.15 4.02 8.42
N SER A 54 -4.13 5.35 8.50
CA SER A 54 -3.36 6.18 7.56
C SER A 54 -1.85 5.97 7.71
N LEU A 55 -1.36 5.84 8.96
CA LEU A 55 0.03 5.53 9.24
C LEU A 55 0.41 4.13 8.75
N GLN A 56 -0.45 3.13 8.94
CA GLN A 56 -0.22 1.77 8.44
C GLN A 56 -0.05 1.77 6.92
N ILE A 57 -0.91 2.49 6.19
CA ILE A 57 -0.80 2.59 4.73
C ILE A 57 0.44 3.38 4.31
N TYR A 58 0.78 4.44 5.04
CA TYR A 58 2.02 5.18 4.81
C TYR A 58 3.24 4.25 4.96
N VAL A 59 3.31 3.44 6.02
CA VAL A 59 4.40 2.48 6.23
C VAL A 59 4.45 1.45 5.11
N LEU A 60 3.31 0.88 4.70
CA LEU A 60 3.26 -0.06 3.58
C LEU A 60 3.73 0.56 2.27
N MET A 61 3.30 1.80 1.99
CA MET A 61 3.75 2.56 0.82
C MET A 61 5.24 2.86 0.89
N TYR A 62 5.74 3.29 2.05
CA TYR A 62 7.15 3.57 2.27
C TYR A 62 8.00 2.31 2.06
N VAL A 63 7.61 1.16 2.64
CA VAL A 63 8.28 -0.13 2.41
C VAL A 63 8.31 -0.48 0.93
N ALA A 64 7.19 -0.31 0.22
CA ALA A 64 7.15 -0.57 -1.22
C ALA A 64 8.12 0.34 -2.00
N MET A 65 8.16 1.63 -1.68
CA MET A 65 9.01 2.60 -2.35
C MET A 65 10.50 2.42 -2.02
N SER A 66 10.85 2.26 -0.74
CA SER A 66 12.23 2.08 -0.29
C SER A 66 12.84 0.76 -0.75
N SER A 67 12.01 -0.24 -1.08
CA SER A 67 12.47 -1.49 -1.69
C SER A 67 13.08 -1.24 -3.08
N PHE A 68 12.52 -0.30 -3.87
CA PHE A 68 12.98 -0.01 -5.23
C PHE A 68 14.03 1.12 -5.29
N ALA A 69 14.08 1.97 -4.28
CA ALA A 69 15.06 3.04 -4.15
C ALA A 69 15.63 3.03 -2.72
N PRO A 70 16.48 2.04 -2.38
CA PRO A 70 17.06 1.95 -1.05
C PRO A 70 17.98 3.13 -0.76
N GLU A 71 18.03 3.54 0.50
CA GLU A 71 19.00 4.50 1.01
C GLU A 71 20.42 3.94 0.88
N CYS A 72 21.37 4.80 0.53
CA CYS A 72 22.75 4.43 0.31
C CYS A 72 23.71 5.43 0.97
N LEU A 73 24.90 4.96 1.34
CA LEU A 73 25.99 5.80 1.81
C LEU A 73 27.15 5.79 0.82
N ALA A 74 27.31 4.70 0.08
CA ALA A 74 28.30 4.52 -0.96
C ALA A 74 27.68 3.92 -2.23
N MET A 75 28.36 4.10 -3.37
CA MET A 75 27.93 3.52 -4.66
C MET A 75 27.75 1.99 -4.59
N THR A 76 28.56 1.31 -3.79
CA THR A 76 28.53 -0.15 -3.62
C THR A 76 27.34 -0.67 -2.80
N ASP A 77 26.60 0.22 -2.12
CA ASP A 77 25.39 -0.16 -1.41
C ASP A 77 24.22 -0.40 -2.38
N CYS A 78 24.34 0.11 -3.61
CA CYS A 78 23.31 0.05 -4.61
C CYS A 78 23.34 -1.26 -5.41
N PRO A 79 22.15 -1.81 -5.76
CA PRO A 79 22.06 -2.93 -6.70
C PRO A 79 22.68 -2.60 -8.06
N SER A 80 23.08 -3.64 -8.81
CA SER A 80 23.65 -3.48 -10.16
C SER A 80 22.73 -2.68 -11.10
N GLY A 81 23.32 -1.77 -11.88
CA GLY A 81 22.60 -0.83 -12.76
C GLY A 81 21.91 0.32 -12.02
N THR A 82 22.21 0.50 -10.73
CA THR A 82 21.79 1.68 -9.96
C THR A 82 22.99 2.32 -9.28
N VAL A 83 22.86 3.58 -8.90
CA VAL A 83 23.94 4.40 -8.38
C VAL A 83 23.47 5.25 -7.22
N CYS A 84 24.36 5.46 -6.24
CA CYS A 84 24.02 6.26 -5.07
C CYS A 84 24.06 7.75 -5.41
N TYR A 85 22.91 8.41 -5.39
CA TYR A 85 22.81 9.80 -5.82
C TYR A 85 21.96 10.63 -4.86
N ASP A 86 22.41 11.85 -4.54
CA ASP A 86 21.62 12.83 -3.78
C ASP A 86 20.75 13.62 -4.77
N TYR A 87 19.63 13.01 -5.14
CA TYR A 87 18.66 13.63 -6.03
C TYR A 87 17.74 14.55 -5.21
N TYR A 88 17.61 15.83 -5.62
CA TYR A 88 16.66 16.80 -5.04
C TYR A 88 16.77 17.08 -3.54
N SER A 89 17.98 17.18 -2.99
CA SER A 89 18.19 17.61 -1.60
C SER A 89 17.46 16.73 -0.57
N GLU A 90 17.38 15.44 -0.84
CA GLU A 90 16.82 14.50 0.11
C GLU A 90 17.66 14.48 1.39
N THR A 91 17.04 14.10 2.51
CA THR A 91 17.76 14.01 3.78
C THR A 91 18.90 13.00 3.71
N HIS A 92 18.77 11.98 2.83
CA HIS A 92 19.73 10.91 2.60
C HIS A 92 19.80 10.57 1.09
N PRO A 93 20.99 10.22 0.56
CA PRO A 93 21.12 9.77 -0.82
C PRO A 93 20.46 8.39 -1.00
N ASN A 94 19.93 8.16 -2.20
CA ASN A 94 19.22 6.95 -2.56
C ASN A 94 19.79 6.34 -3.83
N CYS A 95 19.60 5.04 -4.01
CA CYS A 95 19.93 4.37 -5.26
C CYS A 95 18.95 4.78 -6.35
N VAL A 96 19.49 5.33 -7.43
CA VAL A 96 18.75 5.71 -8.64
C VAL A 96 19.27 4.93 -9.83
N ASP A 97 18.43 4.77 -10.83
CA ASP A 97 18.79 4.11 -12.09
C ASP A 97 19.99 4.81 -12.76
N CYS A 98 20.90 4.04 -13.35
CA CYS A 98 22.09 4.56 -14.04
C CYS A 98 21.76 5.46 -15.23
N SER A 99 20.56 5.32 -15.82
CA SER A 99 20.02 6.26 -16.81
C SER A 99 19.95 7.71 -16.29
N ALA A 100 19.81 7.92 -14.98
CA ALA A 100 19.81 9.25 -14.37
C ALA A 100 21.17 9.96 -14.43
N VAL A 101 22.27 9.22 -14.67
CA VAL A 101 23.63 9.77 -14.84
C VAL A 101 23.79 10.41 -16.23
N LEU A 102 22.91 10.11 -17.18
CA LEU A 102 22.94 10.72 -18.50
C LEU A 102 22.43 12.17 -18.43
N ILE A 103 23.35 13.11 -18.62
CA ILE A 103 23.04 14.53 -18.73
C ILE A 103 22.36 14.81 -20.08
N ASN A 104 21.07 14.52 -20.24
CA ASN A 104 20.22 14.86 -21.41
C ASN A 104 20.76 14.52 -22.83
N ASP A 105 21.86 13.78 -22.91
CA ASP A 105 22.68 13.57 -24.11
C ASP A 105 22.79 12.07 -24.43
N SER A 106 23.19 11.73 -25.65
CA SER A 106 23.56 10.35 -25.99
C SER A 106 24.72 9.86 -25.12
N TYR A 107 24.79 8.57 -24.79
CA TYR A 107 25.90 7.97 -24.02
C TYR A 107 27.26 8.32 -24.58
N THR A 108 27.39 8.36 -25.92
CA THR A 108 28.65 8.73 -26.59
C THR A 108 29.11 10.14 -26.22
N GLN A 109 28.18 11.06 -26.03
CA GLN A 109 28.48 12.44 -25.64
C GLN A 109 28.74 12.53 -24.13
N THR A 110 27.94 11.89 -23.29
CA THR A 110 28.19 11.81 -21.85
C THR A 110 29.56 11.19 -21.56
N LYS A 111 29.91 10.08 -22.21
CA LYS A 111 31.22 9.43 -22.11
C LYS A 111 32.35 10.38 -22.46
N LYS A 112 32.26 11.08 -23.60
CA LYS A 112 33.27 12.09 -23.98
C LYS A 112 33.38 13.23 -22.97
N ILE A 113 32.26 13.69 -22.41
CA ILE A 113 32.29 14.73 -21.38
C ILE A 113 32.98 14.21 -20.13
N MET A 114 32.60 13.02 -19.65
CA MET A 114 33.17 12.43 -18.45
C MET A 114 34.65 12.09 -18.61
N GLU A 115 35.07 11.54 -19.75
CA GLU A 115 36.50 11.29 -20.06
C GLU A 115 37.35 12.58 -20.00
N ASN A 116 36.75 13.75 -20.22
CA ASN A 116 37.44 15.04 -20.10
C ASN A 116 37.35 15.65 -18.69
N VAL A 117 36.21 15.49 -18.01
CA VAL A 117 35.95 16.09 -16.69
C VAL A 117 36.62 15.30 -15.57
N CYS A 118 36.56 13.96 -15.64
CA CYS A 118 36.98 13.10 -14.55
C CYS A 118 38.48 13.14 -14.24
N PRO A 119 39.41 13.16 -15.22
CA PRO A 119 40.83 13.34 -14.91
C PRO A 119 41.12 14.59 -14.06
N ALA A 120 40.36 15.67 -14.25
CA ALA A 120 40.50 16.91 -13.49
C ALA A 120 39.80 16.87 -12.12
N ALA A 121 38.78 16.04 -11.96
CA ALA A 121 38.03 15.89 -10.71
C ALA A 121 38.74 14.97 -9.70
N PHE A 122 39.50 13.98 -10.18
CA PHE A 122 40.24 13.07 -9.30
C PHE A 122 41.57 13.69 -8.84
N PRO A 123 41.84 13.72 -7.51
CA PRO A 123 43.17 14.09 -7.03
C PRO A 123 44.22 13.10 -7.58
N GLU A 124 45.38 13.64 -7.99
CA GLU A 124 46.57 12.87 -8.39
C GLU A 124 46.45 12.02 -9.67
N ASN A 125 45.51 12.31 -10.59
CA ASN A 125 45.36 11.58 -11.87
C ASN A 125 45.13 10.06 -11.71
N LYS A 126 44.63 9.60 -10.55
CA LYS A 126 44.33 8.18 -10.30
C LYS A 126 43.31 7.59 -11.28
N TRP A 127 42.57 8.44 -12.01
CA TRP A 127 41.63 8.07 -13.06
C TRP A 127 42.18 7.07 -14.09
N ALA A 128 43.44 7.21 -14.51
CA ALA A 128 44.03 6.35 -15.54
C ALA A 128 44.43 4.95 -15.04
N HIS A 129 44.52 4.77 -13.71
CA HIS A 129 44.92 3.52 -13.04
C HIS A 129 43.83 3.01 -12.10
N TYR A 130 42.60 3.48 -12.27
CA TYR A 130 41.46 3.10 -11.46
C TYR A 130 40.96 1.71 -11.91
N ASP A 131 41.66 0.66 -11.51
CA ASP A 131 41.18 -0.72 -11.65
C ASP A 131 40.03 -0.94 -10.66
N ASP A 132 38.96 -1.61 -11.12
CA ASP A 132 37.70 -1.85 -10.37
C ASP A 132 37.89 -2.55 -8.99
N HIS A 133 39.11 -2.96 -8.64
CA HIS A 133 39.45 -3.73 -7.44
C HIS A 133 40.13 -2.91 -6.32
N GLU A 134 40.52 -1.65 -6.56
CA GLU A 134 41.20 -0.80 -5.56
C GLU A 134 40.36 0.40 -5.10
N ILE A 135 39.04 0.21 -5.00
CA ILE A 135 38.17 1.28 -4.53
C ILE A 135 38.26 1.38 -3.00
N ASP A 136 38.86 2.46 -2.48
CA ASP A 136 38.70 2.82 -1.07
C ASP A 136 37.24 3.20 -0.84
N HIS A 137 36.49 2.37 -0.11
CA HIS A 137 35.08 2.59 0.20
C HIS A 137 34.82 3.93 0.91
N ASN A 138 35.84 4.56 1.51
CA ASN A 138 35.71 5.89 2.13
C ASN A 138 35.67 7.02 1.10
N ASP A 139 36.31 6.86 -0.07
CA ASP A 139 36.31 7.85 -1.16
C ASP A 139 34.98 7.87 -1.93
N LEU A 140 34.14 6.85 -1.72
CA LEU A 140 32.80 6.69 -2.32
C LEU A 140 31.67 7.26 -1.46
N LEU A 141 31.95 7.80 -0.29
CA LEU A 141 30.91 8.28 0.62
C LEU A 141 30.23 9.53 0.06
N VAL A 142 28.95 9.41 -0.27
CA VAL A 142 28.12 10.51 -0.75
C VAL A 142 27.71 11.36 0.45
N THR A 143 28.59 12.26 0.87
CA THR A 143 28.33 13.21 1.97
C THR A 143 27.95 14.58 1.43
N LYS A 144 27.18 15.35 2.22
CA LYS A 144 26.83 16.74 1.88
C LYS A 144 28.13 17.57 1.76
N GLY A 145 28.44 18.02 0.53
CA GLY A 145 29.62 18.83 0.23
C GLY A 145 30.64 18.17 -0.70
N VAL A 146 30.41 16.92 -1.15
CA VAL A 146 31.20 16.32 -2.24
C VAL A 146 31.07 17.18 -3.51
N ASN A 147 32.17 17.38 -4.21
CA ASN A 147 32.18 18.11 -5.48
C ASN A 147 31.29 17.37 -6.50
N GLU A 148 30.29 18.06 -7.04
CA GLU A 148 29.34 17.52 -8.02
C GLU A 148 30.06 16.85 -9.21
N ALA A 149 31.17 17.44 -9.68
CA ALA A 149 31.96 16.87 -10.77
C ALA A 149 32.60 15.52 -10.39
N LEU A 150 33.08 15.38 -9.15
CA LEU A 150 33.64 14.12 -8.64
C LEU A 150 32.54 13.07 -8.49
N LEU A 151 31.38 13.45 -7.93
CA LEU A 151 30.24 12.56 -7.76
C LEU A 151 29.74 12.01 -9.11
N ASN A 152 29.57 12.88 -10.11
CA ASN A 152 29.17 12.47 -11.46
C ASN A 152 30.18 11.52 -12.10
N CYS A 153 31.47 11.72 -11.85
CA CYS A 153 32.52 10.84 -12.35
C CYS A 153 32.53 9.46 -11.69
N LEU A 154 32.34 9.41 -10.37
CA LEU A 154 32.18 8.15 -9.63
C LEU A 154 30.93 7.40 -10.08
N ALA A 155 29.82 8.13 -10.23
CA ALA A 155 28.56 7.56 -10.70
C ALA A 155 28.69 6.99 -12.11
N PHE A 156 29.28 7.75 -13.04
CA PHE A 156 29.52 7.30 -14.41
C PHE A 156 30.40 6.04 -14.46
N LYS A 157 31.48 6.00 -13.67
CA LYS A 157 32.36 4.83 -13.59
C LYS A 157 31.65 3.60 -13.04
N HIS A 158 30.87 3.78 -11.98
CA HIS A 158 30.10 2.71 -11.39
C HIS A 158 29.07 2.14 -12.38
N CYS A 159 28.37 3.02 -13.11
CA CYS A 159 27.41 2.59 -14.12
C CYS A 159 28.10 1.92 -15.32
N GLU A 160 29.25 2.42 -15.78
CA GLU A 160 30.02 1.78 -16.86
C GLU A 160 30.43 0.32 -16.52
N SER A 161 30.65 0.01 -15.24
CA SER A 161 31.07 -1.34 -14.81
C SER A 161 29.93 -2.25 -14.35
N THR A 162 28.78 -1.71 -13.95
CA THR A 162 27.68 -2.49 -13.35
C THR A 162 26.42 -2.59 -14.19
N ASP A 163 26.21 -1.67 -15.12
CA ASP A 163 25.03 -1.62 -15.98
C ASP A 163 25.18 -2.63 -17.14
N LEU A 164 24.11 -3.32 -17.50
CA LEU A 164 24.09 -4.30 -18.60
C LEU A 164 23.82 -3.66 -19.96
N ASP A 165 23.18 -2.50 -19.95
CA ASP A 165 22.68 -1.73 -21.08
C ASP A 165 23.60 -0.52 -21.41
N VAL A 166 24.87 -0.60 -21.01
CA VAL A 166 25.92 0.41 -21.31
C VAL A 166 25.94 0.78 -22.79
N ASP A 167 25.77 -0.22 -23.67
CA ASP A 167 25.80 -0.04 -25.13
C ASP A 167 24.51 0.57 -25.71
N THR A 168 23.39 0.57 -24.97
CA THR A 168 22.09 1.11 -25.37
C THR A 168 21.73 2.40 -24.64
N ASN A 169 22.72 3.21 -24.27
CA ASN A 169 22.55 4.41 -23.46
C ASN A 169 21.91 4.15 -22.09
N PHE A 170 22.30 3.10 -21.37
CA PHE A 170 21.69 2.75 -20.07
C PHE A 170 20.16 2.70 -20.16
N SER A 171 19.63 2.35 -21.35
CA SER A 171 18.20 2.41 -21.63
C SER A 171 17.77 1.05 -22.16
N GLY A 172 16.79 0.47 -21.47
CA GLY A 172 16.29 -0.84 -21.84
C GLY A 172 15.62 -1.55 -20.68
N HIS A 173 16.30 -1.62 -19.53
CA HIS A 173 15.87 -2.43 -18.41
C HIS A 173 16.16 -1.78 -17.06
N CYS A 174 15.31 -2.09 -16.08
CA CYS A 174 15.70 -1.98 -14.69
C CYS A 174 16.62 -3.18 -14.37
N ASP A 175 17.92 -3.01 -14.51
CA ASP A 175 18.92 -4.08 -14.52
C ASP A 175 18.87 -4.99 -13.30
N PHE A 176 18.79 -4.41 -12.10
CA PHE A 176 18.71 -5.23 -10.89
C PHE A 176 17.46 -6.12 -10.93
N LEU A 177 16.31 -5.58 -11.37
CA LEU A 177 15.06 -6.33 -11.47
C LEU A 177 15.18 -7.42 -12.53
N TYR A 178 15.75 -7.10 -13.69
CA TYR A 178 15.97 -8.05 -14.77
C TYR A 178 16.87 -9.21 -14.33
N LEU A 179 18.03 -8.90 -13.73
CA LEU A 179 18.95 -9.87 -13.16
C LEU A 179 18.28 -10.69 -12.05
N HIS A 180 17.46 -10.06 -11.22
CA HIS A 180 16.74 -10.73 -10.15
C HIS A 180 15.67 -11.70 -10.67
N MET A 181 14.88 -11.25 -11.65
CA MET A 181 13.84 -12.04 -12.31
C MET A 181 14.42 -13.19 -13.14
N SER A 182 15.61 -13.02 -13.72
CA SER A 182 16.31 -14.11 -14.42
C SER A 182 16.66 -15.29 -13.50
N LYS A 183 16.83 -15.02 -12.19
CA LYS A 183 17.09 -16.04 -11.15
C LYS A 183 15.82 -16.71 -10.62
N LEU A 184 14.64 -16.27 -11.08
CA LEU A 184 13.34 -16.83 -10.70
C LEU A 184 13.03 -18.07 -11.55
N ASN A 185 13.38 -19.26 -11.03
CA ASN A 185 13.00 -20.53 -11.64
C ASN A 185 11.54 -20.90 -11.29
N ASN A 186 11.00 -21.91 -11.99
CA ASN A 186 9.63 -22.38 -11.77
C ASN A 186 9.39 -22.91 -10.35
N GLU A 187 10.43 -23.45 -9.69
CA GLU A 187 10.35 -23.95 -8.31
C GLU A 187 10.16 -22.82 -7.30
N LYS A 188 10.94 -21.73 -7.42
CA LYS A 188 10.79 -20.52 -6.61
C LYS A 188 9.44 -19.87 -6.87
N LEU A 189 9.00 -19.81 -8.13
CA LEU A 189 7.67 -19.30 -8.47
C LEU A 189 6.56 -20.13 -7.78
N PHE A 190 6.66 -21.46 -7.79
CA PHE A 190 5.71 -22.33 -7.09
C PHE A 190 5.72 -22.08 -5.57
N MET A 191 6.90 -21.93 -4.97
CA MET A 191 7.04 -21.59 -3.55
C MET A 191 6.39 -20.24 -3.22
N ILE A 192 6.60 -19.23 -4.07
CA ILE A 192 5.98 -17.91 -3.91
C ILE A 192 4.45 -18.01 -4.00
N ILE A 193 3.91 -18.75 -4.98
CA ILE A 193 2.46 -18.99 -5.10
C ILE A 193 1.91 -19.71 -3.85
N PHE A 194 2.62 -20.72 -3.36
CA PHE A 194 2.21 -21.45 -2.16
C PHE A 194 2.16 -20.52 -0.94
N LEU A 195 3.22 -19.73 -0.72
CA LEU A 195 3.26 -18.76 0.37
C LEU A 195 2.20 -17.68 0.21
N ALA A 196 1.99 -17.18 -1.01
CA ALA A 196 0.91 -16.25 -1.35
C ALA A 196 -0.49 -16.79 -0.97
N LEU A 197 -0.72 -18.09 -1.12
CA LEU A 197 -1.99 -18.70 -0.71
C LEU A 197 -2.14 -18.77 0.81
N LEU A 198 -1.08 -19.11 1.54
CA LEU A 198 -1.09 -19.04 3.01
C LEU A 198 -1.35 -17.61 3.50
N TRP A 199 -0.89 -16.65 2.72
CA TRP A 199 -1.00 -15.22 2.97
C TRP A 199 -2.36 -14.61 2.73
N ALA A 200 -3.18 -15.28 1.93
CA ALA A 200 -4.57 -14.92 1.82
C ALA A 200 -5.28 -15.00 3.19
N LEU A 201 -4.77 -15.80 4.14
CA LEU A 201 -5.38 -15.99 5.46
C LEU A 201 -5.40 -14.71 6.31
N PRO A 202 -4.25 -14.07 6.65
CA PRO A 202 -4.26 -12.84 7.44
C PRO A 202 -5.03 -11.71 6.75
N ILE A 203 -4.94 -11.61 5.42
CA ILE A 203 -5.75 -10.65 4.65
C ILE A 203 -7.25 -10.93 4.81
N CYS A 204 -7.68 -12.18 4.67
CA CYS A 204 -9.08 -12.54 4.85
C CYS A 204 -9.55 -12.22 6.27
N GLN A 205 -8.70 -12.45 7.28
CA GLN A 205 -9.03 -12.18 8.67
C GLN A 205 -9.27 -10.69 8.92
N ASP A 206 -8.36 -9.81 8.49
CA ASP A 206 -8.53 -8.36 8.65
C ASP A 206 -9.81 -7.84 7.95
N ILE A 207 -10.08 -8.34 6.73
CA ILE A 207 -11.33 -8.00 6.02
C ILE A 207 -12.55 -8.52 6.79
N GLU A 208 -12.51 -9.74 7.33
CA GLU A 208 -13.61 -10.32 8.10
C GLU A 208 -13.91 -9.49 9.35
N GLU A 209 -12.88 -9.11 10.10
CA GLU A 209 -12.98 -8.27 11.28
C GLU A 209 -13.58 -6.91 10.95
N ALA A 210 -13.06 -6.23 9.92
CA ALA A 210 -13.61 -4.96 9.47
C ALA A 210 -15.07 -5.05 8.99
N VAL A 211 -15.49 -6.21 8.45
CA VAL A 211 -16.89 -6.47 8.09
C VAL A 211 -17.77 -6.68 9.33
N LYS A 212 -17.29 -7.41 10.35
CA LYS A 212 -18.00 -7.60 11.63
C LYS A 212 -18.21 -6.26 12.32
N GLU A 213 -17.15 -5.46 12.45
CA GLU A 213 -17.16 -4.13 13.03
C GLU A 213 -18.11 -3.17 12.29
N ALA A 214 -18.09 -3.20 10.94
CA ALA A 214 -19.00 -2.39 10.13
C ALA A 214 -20.47 -2.78 10.32
N ARG A 215 -20.75 -4.08 10.48
CA ARG A 215 -22.10 -4.58 10.75
C ARG A 215 -22.60 -4.09 12.11
N ILE A 216 -21.77 -4.12 13.15
CA ILE A 216 -22.13 -3.61 14.47
C ILE A 216 -22.42 -2.11 14.37
N LEU A 217 -21.53 -1.35 13.75
CA LEU A 217 -21.72 0.10 13.58
C LEU A 217 -23.02 0.42 12.82
N ASP A 218 -23.31 -0.30 11.74
CA ASP A 218 -24.53 -0.09 10.97
C ASP A 218 -25.79 -0.57 11.69
N HIS A 219 -25.72 -1.61 12.54
CA HIS A 219 -26.85 -2.03 13.37
C HIS A 219 -27.38 -0.86 14.22
N TYR A 220 -26.49 -0.16 14.91
CA TYR A 220 -26.87 0.96 15.77
C TYR A 220 -27.05 2.28 15.00
N LEU A 221 -26.29 2.52 13.93
CA LEU A 221 -26.12 3.85 13.33
C LEU A 221 -26.35 3.90 11.82
N ALA A 222 -26.97 2.90 11.18
CA ALA A 222 -27.17 2.81 9.70
C ALA A 222 -27.61 4.11 9.00
N ARG A 223 -28.36 4.97 9.67
CA ARG A 223 -28.88 6.24 9.11
C ARG A 223 -28.38 7.50 9.81
N SER A 224 -27.47 7.37 10.77
CA SER A 224 -26.92 8.52 11.46
C SER A 224 -25.91 9.25 10.55
N TRP A 225 -25.99 10.58 10.57
CA TRP A 225 -25.02 11.48 9.96
C TRP A 225 -24.00 11.96 10.99
N ASN A 226 -23.80 11.19 12.05
CA ASN A 226 -22.88 11.53 13.10
C ASN A 226 -21.45 11.50 12.55
N ILE A 227 -20.71 12.60 12.68
CA ILE A 227 -19.36 12.75 12.09
C ILE A 227 -18.41 11.61 12.54
N PRO A 228 -18.30 11.28 13.85
CA PRO A 228 -17.56 10.10 14.32
C PRO A 228 -17.94 8.80 13.59
N ALA A 229 -19.23 8.52 13.41
CA ALA A 229 -19.68 7.31 12.72
C ALA A 229 -19.28 7.29 11.24
N LEU A 230 -19.29 8.46 10.57
CA LEU A 230 -18.79 8.56 9.21
C LEU A 230 -17.28 8.33 9.12
N ILE A 231 -16.51 8.83 10.09
CA ILE A 231 -15.07 8.60 10.19
C ILE A 231 -14.80 7.11 10.42
N VAL A 232 -15.47 6.45 11.37
CA VAL A 232 -15.26 5.01 11.60
C VAL A 232 -15.68 4.18 10.38
N ARG A 233 -16.77 4.52 9.69
CA ARG A 233 -17.12 3.87 8.40
C ARG A 233 -16.02 4.01 7.35
N LEU A 234 -15.40 5.18 7.28
CA LEU A 234 -14.27 5.43 6.39
C LEU A 234 -13.10 4.51 6.75
N VAL A 235 -12.71 4.45 8.03
CA VAL A 235 -11.64 3.55 8.52
C VAL A 235 -11.92 2.09 8.13
N LEU A 236 -13.12 1.59 8.42
CA LEU A 236 -13.49 0.21 8.12
C LEU A 236 -13.50 -0.07 6.62
N SER A 237 -13.88 0.91 5.80
CA SER A 237 -13.83 0.79 4.33
C SER A 237 -12.40 0.73 3.82
N VAL A 238 -11.50 1.52 4.41
CA VAL A 238 -10.06 1.47 4.12
C VAL A 238 -9.47 0.10 4.47
N ARG A 239 -9.77 -0.45 5.66
CA ARG A 239 -9.35 -1.81 6.06
C ARG A 239 -9.85 -2.89 5.08
N LYS A 240 -11.13 -2.83 4.68
CA LYS A 240 -11.71 -3.83 3.76
C LYS A 240 -11.14 -3.80 2.34
N TYR A 241 -10.85 -2.61 1.79
CA TYR A 241 -10.61 -2.46 0.36
C TYR A 241 -9.19 -2.01 0.01
N VAL A 242 -8.59 -1.15 0.84
CA VAL A 242 -7.36 -0.44 0.50
C VAL A 242 -6.13 -1.09 1.12
N ILE A 243 -6.14 -1.33 2.45
CA ILE A 243 -5.01 -1.96 3.15
C ILE A 243 -4.55 -3.24 2.46
N PRO A 244 -5.43 -4.20 2.10
CA PRO A 244 -4.93 -5.46 1.54
C PRO A 244 -4.33 -5.29 0.14
N SER A 245 -4.61 -4.17 -0.56
CA SER A 245 -3.98 -3.87 -1.84
C SER A 245 -2.57 -3.31 -1.65
N PHE A 246 -2.41 -2.35 -0.75
CA PHE A 246 -1.09 -1.80 -0.37
C PHE A 246 -0.21 -2.88 0.26
N PHE A 247 -0.81 -3.76 1.05
CA PHE A 247 -0.14 -4.92 1.60
C PHE A 247 0.40 -5.84 0.50
N THR A 248 -0.43 -6.15 -0.50
CA THR A 248 -0.01 -6.95 -1.66
C THR A 248 1.12 -6.28 -2.44
N ALA A 249 1.03 -4.96 -2.64
CA ALA A 249 2.03 -4.17 -3.35
C ALA A 249 3.38 -4.13 -2.63
N ALA A 250 3.37 -3.86 -1.32
CA ALA A 250 4.58 -3.84 -0.49
C ALA A 250 5.23 -5.22 -0.40
N THR A 251 4.43 -6.27 -0.30
CA THR A 251 4.92 -7.65 -0.34
C THR A 251 5.55 -7.99 -1.69
N LEU A 252 4.88 -7.58 -2.77
CA LEU A 252 5.42 -7.74 -4.12
C LEU A 252 6.76 -7.03 -4.25
N ALA A 253 6.85 -5.77 -3.81
CA ALA A 253 8.08 -4.98 -3.85
C ALA A 253 9.23 -5.66 -3.11
N VAL A 254 9.03 -6.01 -1.84
CA VAL A 254 10.05 -6.69 -1.02
C VAL A 254 10.47 -8.03 -1.63
N LEU A 255 9.53 -8.78 -2.22
CA LEU A 255 9.81 -10.08 -2.81
C LEU A 255 10.64 -10.01 -4.10
N VAL A 256 10.58 -8.89 -4.82
CA VAL A 256 11.33 -8.71 -6.08
C VAL A 256 12.65 -7.99 -5.89
N THR A 257 12.89 -7.40 -4.72
CA THR A 257 14.13 -6.66 -4.41
C THR A 257 15.07 -7.51 -3.55
N ASP A 258 14.55 -8.30 -2.61
CA ASP A 258 15.38 -9.14 -1.75
C ASP A 258 15.78 -10.46 -2.40
N GLU A 259 17.00 -10.93 -2.11
CA GLU A 259 17.50 -12.21 -2.63
C GLU A 259 16.48 -13.34 -2.48
N LEU A 260 16.20 -14.07 -3.58
CA LEU A 260 15.26 -15.20 -3.65
C LEU A 260 15.76 -16.46 -2.94
N LEU A 261 16.23 -16.30 -1.71
CA LEU A 261 16.51 -17.37 -0.76
C LEU A 261 15.22 -17.65 0.01
N GLY A 262 14.87 -18.93 0.18
CA GLY A 262 13.65 -19.32 0.91
C GLY A 262 13.57 -18.71 2.32
N LYS A 263 14.72 -18.52 2.99
CA LYS A 263 14.79 -17.85 4.30
C LYS A 263 14.31 -16.39 4.25
N ASN A 264 14.72 -15.63 3.23
CA ASN A 264 14.39 -14.21 3.09
C ASN A 264 12.91 -14.08 2.73
N ILE A 265 12.43 -14.91 1.80
CA ILE A 265 11.03 -14.94 1.41
C ILE A 265 10.14 -15.19 2.63
N ILE A 266 10.45 -16.17 3.48
CA ILE A 266 9.69 -16.44 4.71
C ILE A 266 9.76 -15.26 5.70
N LEU A 267 10.94 -14.66 5.90
CA LEU A 267 11.11 -13.53 6.82
C LEU A 267 10.36 -12.28 6.36
N ASN A 268 10.42 -11.97 5.07
CA ASN A 268 9.73 -10.84 4.45
C ASN A 268 8.22 -10.98 4.60
N PHE A 269 7.75 -12.19 4.34
CA PHE A 269 6.39 -12.54 4.61
C PHE A 269 6.04 -12.34 6.10
N LEU A 270 6.78 -12.92 7.04
CA LEU A 270 6.51 -12.76 8.47
C LEU A 270 6.48 -11.28 8.91
N ALA A 271 7.43 -10.48 8.45
CA ALA A 271 7.50 -9.04 8.74
C ALA A 271 6.26 -8.29 8.24
N MET A 272 5.81 -8.62 7.04
CA MET A 272 4.61 -8.04 6.47
C MET A 272 3.34 -8.53 7.23
N THR A 273 3.25 -9.81 7.60
CA THR A 273 2.13 -10.29 8.45
C THR A 273 2.04 -9.53 9.77
N PHE A 274 3.19 -9.27 10.41
CA PHE A 274 3.26 -8.45 11.62
C PHE A 274 2.69 -7.03 11.40
N MET A 275 2.95 -6.41 10.24
CA MET A 275 2.38 -5.10 9.90
C MET A 275 0.85 -5.12 9.72
N MET A 276 0.26 -6.26 9.32
CA MET A 276 -1.19 -6.42 9.25
C MET A 276 -1.83 -6.57 10.63
N GLU A 277 -1.16 -7.27 11.56
CA GLU A 277 -1.63 -7.49 12.93
C GLU A 277 -1.35 -6.30 13.87
N ALA A 278 -0.78 -5.21 13.36
CA ALA A 278 -0.41 -4.04 14.17
C ALA A 278 -1.59 -3.44 14.94
N ASP A 279 -2.81 -3.44 14.36
CA ASP A 279 -4.03 -2.97 15.04
C ASP A 279 -4.30 -3.80 16.31
N ASP A 280 -4.32 -5.13 16.18
CA ASP A 280 -4.55 -6.07 17.28
C ASP A 280 -3.50 -5.94 18.38
N MET A 281 -2.22 -5.77 18.00
CA MET A 281 -1.14 -5.62 18.97
C MET A 281 -1.24 -4.30 19.74
N VAL A 282 -1.56 -3.21 19.06
CA VAL A 282 -1.79 -1.90 19.70
C VAL A 282 -3.03 -1.95 20.59
N ALA A 283 -4.11 -2.60 20.14
CA ALA A 283 -5.31 -2.80 20.94
C ALA A 283 -5.01 -3.61 22.21
N LEU A 284 -4.24 -4.70 22.10
CA LEU A 284 -3.82 -5.52 23.23
C LEU A 284 -3.04 -4.71 24.27
N LEU A 285 -2.14 -3.83 23.83
CA LEU A 285 -1.28 -3.01 24.68
C LEU A 285 -2.00 -1.80 25.29
N CYS A 286 -2.90 -1.16 24.53
CA CYS A 286 -3.52 0.10 24.93
C CYS A 286 -4.91 -0.05 25.59
N LEU A 287 -5.63 -1.16 25.35
CA LEU A 287 -6.99 -1.36 25.86
C LEU A 287 -7.00 -2.22 27.13
N GLY A 288 -7.33 -1.56 28.25
CA GLY A 288 -7.57 -2.21 29.53
C GLY A 288 -8.92 -2.95 29.60
N ALA A 289 -9.17 -3.60 30.73
CA ALA A 289 -10.38 -4.40 30.95
C ALA A 289 -11.69 -3.59 30.72
N SER A 290 -11.73 -2.34 31.16
CA SER A 290 -12.92 -1.48 30.99
C SER A 290 -13.25 -1.19 29.52
N GLN A 291 -12.23 -1.05 28.66
CA GLN A 291 -12.42 -0.82 27.23
C GLN A 291 -12.89 -2.09 26.53
N ARG A 292 -12.43 -3.26 26.97
CA ARG A 292 -12.87 -4.56 26.45
C ARG A 292 -14.31 -4.86 26.82
N GLU A 293 -14.70 -4.58 28.07
CA GLU A 293 -16.09 -4.69 28.51
C GLU A 293 -17.03 -3.81 27.67
N LEU A 294 -16.60 -2.59 27.32
CA LEU A 294 -17.36 -1.71 26.40
C LEU A 294 -17.52 -2.31 24.99
N MET A 295 -16.52 -3.01 24.48
CA MET A 295 -16.61 -3.69 23.18
C MET A 295 -17.56 -4.89 23.24
N GLU A 296 -17.52 -5.67 24.33
CA GLU A 296 -18.45 -6.76 24.58
C GLU A 296 -19.90 -6.27 24.73
N GLU A 297 -20.11 -5.15 25.42
CA GLU A 297 -21.42 -4.51 25.55
C GLU A 297 -21.98 -4.09 24.19
N ALA A 298 -21.15 -3.48 23.33
CA ALA A 298 -21.55 -3.06 21.98
C ALA A 298 -21.93 -4.24 21.05
N VAL A 299 -21.50 -5.46 21.38
CA VAL A 299 -21.82 -6.67 20.62
C VAL A 299 -23.09 -7.36 21.13
N ARG A 300 -23.42 -7.20 22.41
CA ARG A 300 -24.42 -8.01 23.12
C ARG A 300 -25.82 -7.98 22.48
N ASP A 301 -26.22 -6.85 21.91
CA ASP A 301 -27.56 -6.68 21.33
C ASP A 301 -27.63 -6.99 19.82
N VAL A 302 -26.51 -7.36 19.19
CA VAL A 302 -26.46 -7.60 17.75
C VAL A 302 -26.91 -9.03 17.44
N ASP A 303 -28.21 -9.21 17.19
CA ASP A 303 -28.78 -10.50 16.82
C ASP A 303 -28.19 -11.06 15.50
N ILE A 304 -27.52 -12.21 15.61
CA ILE A 304 -26.94 -12.96 14.48
C ILE A 304 -28.03 -13.58 13.57
N VAL A 305 -29.31 -13.54 13.99
CA VAL A 305 -30.45 -14.27 13.41
C VAL A 305 -30.78 -13.85 11.96
N THR A 306 -30.16 -12.81 11.40
CA THR A 306 -30.19 -12.54 9.95
C THR A 306 -29.23 -13.44 9.16
N SER A 307 -29.37 -14.75 9.36
CA SER A 307 -28.51 -15.85 8.91
C SER A 307 -28.32 -15.96 7.40
N GLN A 308 -29.25 -15.46 6.58
CA GLN A 308 -29.13 -15.48 5.11
C GLN A 308 -27.95 -14.63 4.58
N SER A 309 -27.30 -13.81 5.41
CA SER A 309 -26.17 -12.98 4.99
C SER A 309 -24.79 -13.58 5.26
N VAL A 310 -24.69 -14.61 6.10
CA VAL A 310 -23.40 -15.08 6.63
C VAL A 310 -22.56 -15.79 5.57
N SER A 311 -23.12 -16.76 4.86
CA SER A 311 -22.42 -17.50 3.80
C SER A 311 -21.95 -16.58 2.67
N THR A 312 -22.76 -15.58 2.32
CA THR A 312 -22.40 -14.56 1.32
C THR A 312 -21.20 -13.74 1.75
N VAL A 313 -21.21 -13.25 3.00
CA VAL A 313 -20.10 -12.45 3.54
C VAL A 313 -18.83 -13.29 3.56
N PHE A 314 -18.93 -14.52 4.07
CA PHE A 314 -17.82 -15.45 4.11
C PHE A 314 -17.20 -15.67 2.72
N PHE A 315 -18.02 -16.01 1.71
CA PHE A 315 -17.53 -16.20 0.35
C PHE A 315 -16.85 -14.95 -0.21
N TRP A 316 -17.44 -13.77 0.01
CA TRP A 316 -16.90 -12.51 -0.49
C TRP A 316 -15.55 -12.15 0.12
N VAL A 317 -15.39 -12.34 1.44
CA VAL A 317 -14.11 -12.15 2.13
C VAL A 317 -13.01 -13.01 1.51
N ARG A 318 -13.31 -14.29 1.24
CA ARG A 318 -12.35 -15.20 0.59
C ARG A 318 -12.03 -14.81 -0.84
N ALA A 319 -13.04 -14.42 -1.61
CA ALA A 319 -12.82 -13.95 -2.97
C ALA A 319 -11.89 -12.73 -3.00
N GLN A 320 -12.01 -11.81 -2.04
CA GLN A 320 -11.13 -10.67 -1.91
C GLN A 320 -9.69 -11.06 -1.53
N GLY A 321 -9.52 -11.97 -0.56
CA GLY A 321 -8.20 -12.51 -0.22
C GLY A 321 -7.52 -13.19 -1.41
N LEU A 322 -8.25 -14.06 -2.12
CA LEU A 322 -7.74 -14.73 -3.34
C LEU A 322 -7.44 -13.73 -4.47
N LEU A 323 -8.19 -12.63 -4.58
CA LEU A 323 -7.88 -11.57 -5.54
C LEU A 323 -6.54 -10.87 -5.22
N CYS A 324 -6.13 -10.79 -3.95
CA CYS A 324 -4.79 -10.31 -3.56
C CYS A 324 -3.70 -11.23 -4.10
N VAL A 325 -3.88 -12.54 -3.89
CA VAL A 325 -2.96 -13.58 -4.38
C VAL A 325 -2.85 -13.51 -5.90
N PHE A 326 -4.00 -13.46 -6.58
CA PHE A 326 -4.05 -13.33 -8.03
C PHE A 326 -3.35 -12.05 -8.50
N GLY A 327 -3.63 -10.92 -7.84
CA GLY A 327 -2.95 -9.64 -8.11
C GLY A 327 -1.43 -9.74 -7.97
N MET A 328 -0.94 -10.38 -6.90
CA MET A 328 0.49 -10.56 -6.68
C MET A 328 1.14 -11.41 -7.76
N VAL A 329 0.51 -12.53 -8.15
CA VAL A 329 1.00 -13.41 -9.21
C VAL A 329 1.02 -12.67 -10.56
N VAL A 330 -0.05 -11.95 -10.88
CA VAL A 330 -0.10 -11.12 -12.09
C VAL A 330 0.98 -10.04 -12.04
N GLY A 331 1.17 -9.37 -10.90
CA GLY A 331 2.24 -8.41 -10.69
C GLY A 331 3.62 -9.00 -10.97
N LEU A 332 3.93 -10.16 -10.41
CA LEU A 332 5.19 -10.88 -10.67
C LEU A 332 5.36 -11.24 -12.16
N LEU A 333 4.30 -11.71 -12.81
CA LEU A 333 4.35 -12.05 -14.23
C LEU A 333 4.54 -10.82 -15.13
N LEU A 334 3.94 -9.68 -14.76
CA LEU A 334 4.16 -8.40 -15.44
C LEU A 334 5.59 -7.90 -15.25
N LEU A 335 6.13 -7.99 -14.02
CA LEU A 335 7.51 -7.63 -13.73
C LEU A 335 8.54 -8.52 -14.44
N ARG A 336 8.16 -9.75 -14.78
CA ARG A 336 8.98 -10.68 -15.56
C ARG A 336 8.95 -10.40 -17.07
N TYR A 337 7.96 -9.66 -17.56
CA TYR A 337 7.82 -9.43 -18.99
C TYR A 337 8.72 -8.26 -19.41
N ASP A 338 9.80 -8.58 -20.13
CA ASP A 338 10.76 -7.61 -20.65
C ASP A 338 10.06 -6.54 -21.51
N GLY A 339 10.40 -5.27 -21.27
CA GLY A 339 9.92 -4.13 -22.06
C GLY A 339 8.64 -3.44 -21.55
N ILE A 340 8.06 -3.85 -20.41
CA ILE A 340 7.01 -3.04 -19.76
C ILE A 340 7.63 -1.86 -18.99
N PHE A 341 8.79 -2.05 -18.39
CA PHE A 341 9.45 -1.07 -17.54
C PHE A 341 10.80 -0.72 -18.15
N THR A 342 10.98 0.54 -18.53
CA THR A 342 12.23 1.05 -19.10
C THR A 342 13.14 1.67 -18.05
N ASP A 343 12.64 1.96 -16.85
CA ASP A 343 13.36 2.65 -15.77
C ASP A 343 12.90 2.11 -14.41
N CYS A 344 13.84 1.86 -13.49
CA CYS A 344 13.54 1.50 -12.11
C CYS A 344 12.73 2.56 -11.35
N GLN A 345 12.81 3.84 -11.75
CA GLN A 345 12.00 4.91 -11.17
C GLN A 345 10.51 4.76 -11.48
N GLU A 346 10.16 4.33 -12.69
CA GLU A 346 8.75 4.08 -13.01
C GLU A 346 8.18 2.93 -12.18
N LEU A 347 9.04 1.97 -11.83
CA LEU A 347 8.67 0.79 -11.04
C LEU A 347 8.14 1.17 -9.66
N TYR A 348 8.81 2.09 -8.95
CA TYR A 348 8.35 2.49 -7.62
C TYR A 348 6.98 3.18 -7.68
N ILE A 349 6.70 3.99 -8.72
CA ILE A 349 5.41 4.65 -8.90
C ILE A 349 4.34 3.60 -9.25
N ILE A 350 4.65 2.71 -10.19
CA ILE A 350 3.68 1.73 -10.69
C ILE A 350 3.35 0.71 -9.59
N VAL A 351 4.34 0.11 -8.95
CA VAL A 351 4.12 -0.90 -7.91
C VAL A 351 3.68 -0.26 -6.59
N GLY A 352 4.31 0.84 -6.16
CA GLY A 352 4.02 1.47 -4.87
C GLY A 352 2.71 2.28 -4.85
N CYS A 353 2.30 2.87 -5.98
CA CYS A 353 1.12 3.74 -6.04
C CYS A 353 0.00 3.20 -6.95
N TYR A 354 0.27 2.94 -8.23
CA TYR A 354 -0.81 2.64 -9.18
C TYR A 354 -1.40 1.24 -9.00
N PHE A 355 -0.56 0.23 -8.83
CA PHE A 355 -0.96 -1.15 -8.64
C PHE A 355 -1.92 -1.33 -7.44
N PRO A 356 -1.62 -0.85 -6.21
CA PRO A 356 -2.55 -1.00 -5.09
C PRO A 356 -3.82 -0.17 -5.26
N VAL A 357 -3.76 1.00 -5.92
CA VAL A 357 -4.95 1.81 -6.22
C VAL A 357 -5.87 1.08 -7.19
N ILE A 358 -5.33 0.54 -8.29
CA ILE A 358 -6.10 -0.23 -9.28
C ILE A 358 -6.72 -1.46 -8.62
N LEU A 359 -5.95 -2.21 -7.82
CA LEU A 359 -6.46 -3.40 -7.12
C LEU A 359 -7.58 -3.05 -6.14
N SER A 360 -7.47 -1.92 -5.44
CA SER A 360 -8.52 -1.40 -4.56
C SER A 360 -9.78 -1.02 -5.34
N LEU A 361 -9.63 -0.35 -6.48
CA LEU A 361 -10.76 0.01 -7.36
C LEU A 361 -11.47 -1.23 -7.91
N ILE A 362 -10.74 -2.28 -8.29
CA ILE A 362 -11.32 -3.55 -8.72
C ILE A 362 -12.18 -4.16 -7.60
N ARG A 363 -11.71 -4.14 -6.34
CA ARG A 363 -12.49 -4.63 -5.20
C ARG A 363 -13.75 -3.82 -4.93
N ILE A 364 -13.63 -2.49 -4.98
CA ILE A 364 -14.77 -1.58 -4.80
C ILE A 364 -15.81 -1.81 -5.92
N LEU A 365 -15.37 -1.87 -7.17
CA LEU A 365 -16.22 -2.14 -8.32
C LEU A 365 -16.88 -3.52 -8.22
N GLY A 366 -16.10 -4.56 -7.89
CA GLY A 366 -16.62 -5.92 -7.72
C GLY A 366 -17.71 -5.99 -6.65
N LYS A 367 -17.56 -5.26 -5.54
CA LYS A 367 -18.58 -5.19 -4.50
C LYS A 367 -19.85 -4.51 -5.00
N SER A 368 -19.72 -3.38 -5.69
CA SER A 368 -20.85 -2.67 -6.29
C SER A 368 -21.61 -3.55 -7.28
N ILE A 369 -20.89 -4.22 -8.18
CA ILE A 369 -21.47 -5.18 -9.12
C ILE A 369 -22.21 -6.30 -8.38
N TYR A 370 -21.61 -6.85 -7.32
CA TYR A 370 -22.24 -7.88 -6.50
C TYR A 370 -23.58 -7.42 -5.90
N ILE A 371 -23.69 -6.18 -5.44
CA ILE A 371 -24.93 -5.62 -4.88
C ILE A 371 -26.04 -5.52 -5.94
N VAL A 372 -25.68 -5.15 -7.17
CA VAL A 372 -26.64 -5.10 -8.29
C VAL A 372 -27.22 -6.50 -8.56
N PHE A 373 -26.36 -7.52 -8.59
CA PHE A 373 -26.77 -8.89 -8.89
C PHE A 373 -27.44 -9.61 -7.73
N ARG A 374 -27.21 -9.20 -6.48
CA ARG A 374 -27.88 -9.78 -5.31
C ARG A 374 -29.37 -9.46 -5.35
N LYS A 375 -30.17 -10.44 -5.77
CA LYS A 375 -31.63 -10.33 -5.76
C LYS A 375 -32.15 -10.55 -4.34
N LYS A 376 -32.69 -9.50 -3.73
CA LYS A 376 -33.47 -9.59 -2.50
C LYS A 376 -34.95 -9.51 -2.87
N ASN A 377 -35.77 -10.41 -2.33
CA ASN A 377 -37.16 -10.64 -2.78
C ASN A 377 -38.08 -9.42 -2.72
N SER A 378 -37.66 -8.32 -2.09
CA SER A 378 -38.47 -7.10 -1.89
C SER A 378 -37.88 -5.82 -2.52
N GLU A 379 -36.71 -5.85 -3.16
CA GLU A 379 -36.03 -4.63 -3.64
C GLU A 379 -36.12 -4.47 -5.15
N SER A 380 -36.55 -3.28 -5.61
CA SER A 380 -36.57 -2.94 -7.03
C SER A 380 -35.15 -2.90 -7.62
N THR A 381 -35.02 -3.15 -8.92
CA THR A 381 -33.72 -3.02 -9.63
C THR A 381 -33.14 -1.62 -9.51
N CYS A 382 -33.98 -0.58 -9.54
CA CYS A 382 -33.55 0.81 -9.36
C CYS A 382 -32.92 1.03 -7.97
N THR A 383 -33.55 0.51 -6.91
CA THR A 383 -33.03 0.61 -5.53
C THR A 383 -31.66 -0.06 -5.40
N ARG A 384 -31.46 -1.22 -6.04
CA ARG A 384 -30.19 -1.96 -6.03
C ARG A 384 -29.07 -1.24 -6.77
N ILE A 385 -29.35 -0.74 -7.98
CA ILE A 385 -28.39 0.07 -8.76
C ILE A 385 -27.99 1.32 -7.96
N HIS A 386 -28.98 1.99 -7.35
CA HIS A 386 -28.73 3.19 -6.57
C HIS A 386 -27.87 2.91 -5.33
N ALA A 387 -28.17 1.84 -4.59
CA ALA A 387 -27.37 1.40 -3.45
C ALA A 387 -25.93 1.07 -3.87
N SER A 388 -25.77 0.35 -4.98
CA SER A 388 -24.46 0.02 -5.55
C SER A 388 -23.64 1.26 -5.92
N LEU A 389 -24.26 2.25 -6.55
CA LEU A 389 -23.60 3.51 -6.90
C LEU A 389 -23.21 4.31 -5.65
N ILE A 390 -24.09 4.41 -4.65
CA ILE A 390 -23.75 5.05 -3.37
C ILE A 390 -22.52 4.37 -2.75
N GLU A 391 -22.49 3.03 -2.71
CA GLU A 391 -21.38 2.29 -2.12
C GLU A 391 -20.09 2.48 -2.93
N PHE A 392 -20.17 2.48 -4.27
CA PHE A 392 -19.03 2.75 -5.15
C PHE A 392 -18.40 4.12 -4.86
N PHE A 393 -19.21 5.18 -4.91
CA PHE A 393 -18.72 6.55 -4.71
C PHE A 393 -18.30 6.81 -3.27
N HIS A 394 -18.95 6.18 -2.29
CA HIS A 394 -18.53 6.28 -0.89
C HIS A 394 -17.13 5.68 -0.66
N ASN A 395 -16.89 4.48 -1.19
CA ASN A 395 -15.58 3.84 -1.06
C ASN A 395 -14.51 4.51 -1.94
N SER A 396 -14.89 5.08 -3.09
CA SER A 396 -13.96 5.86 -3.93
C SER A 396 -13.57 7.18 -3.26
N LEU A 397 -14.52 7.84 -2.59
CA LEU A 397 -14.24 9.01 -1.76
C LEU A 397 -13.34 8.64 -0.57
N ALA A 398 -13.57 7.48 0.04
CA ALA A 398 -12.72 6.98 1.10
C ALA A 398 -11.26 6.82 0.66
N LEU A 399 -11.06 6.19 -0.51
CA LEU A 399 -9.75 6.03 -1.12
C LEU A 399 -9.08 7.39 -1.42
N SER A 400 -9.83 8.37 -1.94
CA SER A 400 -9.26 9.69 -2.28
C SER A 400 -8.89 10.51 -1.04
N LEU A 401 -9.74 10.49 0.00
CA LEU A 401 -9.46 11.16 1.27
C LEU A 401 -8.26 10.55 1.98
N LEU A 402 -8.15 9.22 1.96
CA LEU A 402 -7.00 8.53 2.50
C LEU A 402 -5.72 8.89 1.73
N GLY A 403 -5.76 8.92 0.40
CA GLY A 403 -4.62 9.35 -0.41
C GLY A 403 -4.12 10.75 -0.04
N LEU A 404 -5.05 11.68 0.21
CA LEU A 404 -4.72 13.02 0.71
C LEU A 404 -4.04 12.98 2.09
N MET A 405 -4.52 12.14 3.01
CA MET A 405 -3.95 12.01 4.35
C MET A 405 -2.55 11.39 4.32
N VAL A 406 -2.38 10.26 3.62
CA VAL A 406 -1.09 9.58 3.48
C VAL A 406 -0.06 10.50 2.83
N TRP A 407 -0.45 11.23 1.79
CA TRP A 407 0.43 12.19 1.12
C TRP A 407 0.80 13.37 2.03
N SER A 408 -0.15 13.84 2.84
CA SER A 408 0.09 14.91 3.81
C SER A 408 1.07 14.44 4.91
N ILE A 409 0.96 13.20 5.37
CA ILE A 409 1.93 12.57 6.29
C ILE A 409 3.31 12.49 5.62
N ALA A 410 3.39 11.95 4.39
CA ALA A 410 4.63 11.82 3.64
C ALA A 410 5.33 13.18 3.45
N THR A 411 4.58 14.22 3.09
CA THR A 411 5.12 15.57 2.89
C THR A 411 5.59 16.19 4.20
N SER A 412 4.86 15.96 5.29
CA SER A 412 5.25 16.46 6.62
C SER A 412 6.54 15.81 7.13
N LEU A 413 6.84 14.59 6.66
CA LEU A 413 8.05 13.85 7.03
C LEU A 413 9.23 14.14 6.09
N ASN A 414 9.01 14.27 4.78
CA ASN A 414 10.08 14.29 3.77
C ASN A 414 10.23 15.59 2.95
N TYR A 415 9.55 16.69 3.31
CA TYR A 415 9.71 18.04 2.72
C TYR A 415 9.95 18.05 1.18
N ARG A 416 9.07 17.44 0.38
CA ARG A 416 9.18 17.41 -1.10
C ARG A 416 8.35 18.50 -1.78
N ASP A 417 8.92 19.13 -2.81
CA ASP A 417 8.31 20.21 -3.62
C ASP A 417 7.11 19.75 -4.50
N ASP A 418 6.98 18.44 -4.76
CA ASP A 418 5.86 17.88 -5.54
C ASP A 418 4.50 17.90 -4.82
N PHE A 419 4.46 18.42 -3.59
CA PHE A 419 3.27 18.47 -2.76
C PHE A 419 2.06 19.11 -3.47
N LEU A 420 2.28 20.26 -4.12
CA LEU A 420 1.20 21.04 -4.71
C LEU A 420 0.51 20.33 -5.88
N LEU A 421 1.28 19.61 -6.71
CA LEU A 421 0.72 18.91 -7.87
C LEU A 421 -0.14 17.72 -7.44
N MET A 422 0.36 16.90 -6.51
CA MET A 422 -0.36 15.74 -5.99
C MET A 422 -1.56 16.13 -5.13
N LEU A 423 -1.43 17.19 -4.31
CA LEU A 423 -2.54 17.76 -3.55
C LEU A 423 -3.65 18.23 -4.50
N ARG A 424 -3.30 18.95 -5.58
CA ARG A 424 -4.28 19.42 -6.57
C ARG A 424 -5.03 18.27 -7.24
N ARG A 425 -4.33 17.21 -7.65
CA ARG A 425 -4.95 16.02 -8.27
C ARG A 425 -5.89 15.31 -7.30
N SER A 426 -5.45 15.10 -6.06
CA SER A 426 -6.20 14.38 -5.03
C SER A 426 -7.41 15.19 -4.51
N LEU A 427 -7.29 16.51 -4.39
CA LEU A 427 -8.40 17.41 -4.08
C LEU A 427 -9.46 17.39 -5.19
N PHE A 428 -9.05 17.45 -6.46
CA PHE A 428 -9.97 17.39 -7.60
C PHE A 428 -10.79 16.10 -7.58
N LEU A 429 -10.12 14.95 -7.40
CA LEU A 429 -10.80 13.65 -7.32
C LEU A 429 -11.76 13.59 -6.13
N THR A 430 -11.35 14.11 -4.96
CA THR A 430 -12.19 14.15 -3.75
C THR A 430 -13.43 15.01 -3.97
N ILE A 431 -13.27 16.20 -4.54
CA ILE A 431 -14.38 17.10 -4.86
C ILE A 431 -15.34 16.44 -5.86
N PHE A 432 -14.82 15.81 -6.90
CA PHE A 432 -15.62 15.07 -7.88
C PHE A 432 -16.42 13.93 -7.24
N CYS A 433 -15.78 13.09 -6.42
CA CYS A 433 -16.45 12.01 -5.69
C CYS A 433 -17.53 12.53 -4.73
N LEU A 434 -17.29 13.66 -4.05
CA LEU A 434 -18.28 14.32 -3.19
C LEU A 434 -19.49 14.79 -3.98
N PHE A 435 -19.28 15.49 -5.11
CA PHE A 435 -20.37 15.95 -5.96
C PHE A 435 -21.23 14.79 -6.47
N MET A 436 -20.60 13.70 -6.94
CA MET A 436 -21.32 12.51 -7.40
C MET A 436 -22.09 11.84 -6.27
N PHE A 437 -21.50 11.72 -5.08
CA PHE A 437 -22.17 11.13 -3.92
C PHE A 437 -23.38 11.95 -3.47
N VAL A 438 -23.25 13.28 -3.39
CA VAL A 438 -24.35 14.19 -3.03
C VAL A 438 -25.44 14.14 -4.10
N GLY A 439 -25.07 14.20 -5.38
CA GLY A 439 -25.99 14.13 -6.52
C GLY A 439 -26.80 12.82 -6.52
N LEU A 440 -26.16 11.68 -6.27
CA LEU A 440 -26.83 10.39 -6.17
C LEU A 440 -27.78 10.34 -4.97
N LYS A 441 -27.36 10.80 -3.79
CA LYS A 441 -28.26 10.85 -2.62
C LYS A 441 -29.48 11.72 -2.88
N TRP A 442 -29.31 12.86 -3.56
CA TRP A 442 -30.42 13.71 -3.96
C TRP A 442 -31.37 13.00 -4.92
N LEU A 443 -30.85 12.32 -5.96
CA LEU A 443 -31.64 11.50 -6.88
C LEU A 443 -32.45 10.42 -6.17
N LYS A 444 -31.87 9.76 -5.15
CA LYS A 444 -32.58 8.76 -4.32
C LYS A 444 -33.85 9.32 -3.70
N SER A 445 -33.75 10.53 -3.16
CA SER A 445 -34.86 11.18 -2.47
C SER A 445 -36.02 11.52 -3.40
N LYS A 446 -35.73 11.71 -4.71
CA LYS A 446 -36.75 11.94 -5.73
C LYS A 446 -37.37 10.64 -6.23
N CYS A 447 -36.59 9.58 -6.45
CA CYS A 447 -37.11 8.28 -6.88
C CYS A 447 -38.04 7.61 -5.85
N LEU A 448 -37.89 7.93 -4.56
CA LEU A 448 -38.77 7.40 -3.50
C LEU A 448 -40.11 8.15 -3.38
N LYS A 449 -40.28 9.30 -4.05
CA LYS A 449 -41.49 10.12 -3.99
C LYS A 449 -42.49 9.83 -5.11
N THR A 450 -42.17 8.93 -6.05
CA THR A 450 -43.12 8.52 -7.08
C THR A 450 -44.13 7.57 -6.43
N PRO A 451 -45.39 7.97 -6.24
CA PRO A 451 -46.40 7.11 -5.61
C PRO A 451 -46.54 5.83 -6.44
N GLN A 452 -46.54 4.68 -5.76
CA GLN A 452 -46.97 3.42 -6.36
C GLN A 452 -48.49 3.51 -6.53
N GLU A 453 -48.93 3.95 -7.72
CA GLU A 453 -50.30 3.76 -8.19
C GLU A 453 -50.55 2.30 -8.57
#